data_AF-A0A969S9U5-F1
#
_entry.id   AF-A0A969S9U5-F1
#
_cell.length_a   1.000
_cell.length_b   1.000
_cell.length_c   1.000
_cell.angle_alpha   90.00
_cell.angle_beta   90.00
_cell.angle_gamma   90.00
#
_symmetry.space_group_name_H-M   'P 1'
#
loop_
_entity.id
_entity.type
_entity.pdbx_description
1 polymer ?
#
loop_
_entity_poly.entity_id
_entity_poly.type
_entity_poly.pdbx_seq_one_letter_code
_entity_poly.pdbx_strand_id
1 'polypeptide(L)'
;METTEKRIADEILGRYGQGQRNFVRSDLRGIRWQGHNLSGADFNGSNFTQAQLQQANFSQGNLSNAQMAKAQLSEAQLVRTWIKRADLQGAMLQGADLREAQLKQACLAYAQMEGADFKKASLIATNLEHANLKGADFTQAVLSGADLRFAELRHVNFRRANLSGANLSGANLRWADLSGANLRWADLSGARLSGAKLMGADLSNAILSEASLVHADLSQAKLTRIDWAGADLSQTTLTGAKLYETPRFGLQTEGLLCEWVDLSPTGDRSHIHHLGPDEAQLFFRPSQPQVRVIIDSPLEAYSHLVIASFYHQIARKFALLESPPSIQLTPRRTTLTFNLNQESHLLAIAYLIVQPFKDAQATQSSIVELLKTLQELDGVLSPQEQAAIEQSAQRLGPLVGQLKPVTMPGGEADNFFDAPIQVLLQTPAVNP
;
A
#
# COMPACT_ATOMS: atom_id res chain seq x y z
N MET A 1 51.56 17.98 23.08
CA MET A 1 51.56 17.49 21.69
C MET A 1 50.14 17.61 21.19
N GLU A 2 49.93 18.42 20.16
CA GLU A 2 48.63 18.60 19.53
C GLU A 2 48.24 17.29 18.82
N THR A 3 47.01 16.80 19.00
CA THR A 3 46.57 15.58 18.34
C THR A 3 46.56 15.80 16.82
N THR A 4 46.88 14.77 16.04
CA THR A 4 46.91 14.85 14.56
C THR A 4 45.60 15.42 13.99
N GLU A 5 44.47 15.07 14.60
CA GLU A 5 43.14 15.59 14.28
C GLU A 5 43.04 17.11 14.44
N LYS A 6 43.55 17.66 15.55
CA LYS A 6 43.50 19.10 15.81
C LYS A 6 44.33 19.89 14.79
N ARG A 7 45.51 19.37 14.41
CA ARG A 7 46.34 19.97 13.36
C ARG A 7 45.63 20.00 12.00
N ILE A 8 44.95 18.92 11.62
CA ILE A 8 44.18 18.84 10.37
C ILE A 8 42.99 19.82 10.41
N ALA A 9 42.29 19.91 11.54
CA ALA A 9 41.20 20.87 11.74
C ALA A 9 41.66 22.31 11.50
N ASP A 10 42.74 22.71 12.18
CA ASP A 10 43.25 24.08 12.12
C ASP A 10 43.77 24.43 10.72
N GLU A 11 44.40 23.47 10.01
CA GLU A 11 44.84 23.67 8.63
C GLU A 11 43.67 23.97 7.68
N ILE A 12 42.61 23.17 7.74
CA ILE A 12 41.44 23.33 6.87
C ILE A 12 40.70 24.62 7.19
N LEU A 13 40.51 24.92 8.48
CA LEU A 13 39.85 26.15 8.90
C LEU A 13 40.66 27.39 8.47
N GLY A 14 41.99 27.34 8.58
CA GLY A 14 42.87 28.40 8.10
C GLY A 14 42.75 28.62 6.60
N ARG A 15 42.81 27.54 5.81
CA ARG A 15 42.61 27.57 4.35
C ARG A 15 41.22 28.09 3.98
N TYR A 16 40.18 27.68 4.70
CA TYR A 16 38.82 28.16 4.49
C TYR A 16 38.69 29.67 4.76
N GLY A 17 39.33 30.17 5.83
CA GLY A 17 39.41 31.60 6.17
C GLY A 17 40.13 32.44 5.11
N GLN A 18 41.04 31.84 4.35
CA GLN A 18 41.73 32.47 3.21
C GLN A 18 40.89 32.43 1.92
N GLY A 19 39.65 31.93 1.97
CA GLY A 19 38.75 31.85 0.81
C GLY A 19 38.80 30.52 0.07
N GLN A 20 39.62 29.55 0.50
CA GLN A 20 39.60 28.23 -0.12
C GLN A 20 38.26 27.54 0.18
N ARG A 21 37.71 26.87 -0.84
CA ARG A 21 36.46 26.09 -0.71
C ARG A 21 36.63 24.62 -1.07
N ASN A 22 37.69 24.25 -1.79
CA ASN A 22 37.90 22.86 -2.21
C ASN A 22 38.70 22.07 -1.16
N PHE A 23 38.04 21.09 -0.56
CA PHE A 23 38.55 20.12 0.43
C PHE A 23 38.11 18.70 0.09
N VAL A 24 37.95 18.41 -1.21
CA VAL A 24 37.50 17.12 -1.75
C VAL A 24 38.39 15.97 -1.27
N ARG A 25 37.78 14.83 -0.91
CA ARG A 25 38.44 13.59 -0.46
C ARG A 25 39.38 13.76 0.73
N SER A 26 39.08 14.71 1.62
CA SER A 26 39.84 14.88 2.86
C SER A 26 39.47 13.81 3.88
N ASP A 27 40.45 13.35 4.66
CA ASP A 27 40.22 12.47 5.81
C ASP A 27 40.00 13.31 7.07
N LEU A 28 38.75 13.31 7.55
CA LEU A 28 38.23 14.15 8.63
C LEU A 28 37.52 13.29 9.68
N ARG A 29 37.96 12.04 9.83
CA ARG A 29 37.42 11.11 10.83
C ARG A 29 37.61 11.69 12.22
N GLY A 30 36.54 11.66 13.03
CA GLY A 30 36.56 12.16 14.40
C GLY A 30 36.80 13.67 14.54
N ILE A 31 36.84 14.43 13.44
CA ILE A 31 37.13 15.87 13.47
C ILE A 31 36.11 16.60 14.35
N ARG A 32 36.57 17.66 15.04
CA ARG A 32 35.72 18.46 15.92
C ARG A 32 35.53 19.86 15.34
N TRP A 33 34.40 20.08 14.70
CA TRP A 33 34.00 21.36 14.10
C TRP A 33 32.65 21.83 14.59
N GLN A 34 32.34 21.57 15.87
CA GLN A 34 31.13 22.07 16.50
C GLN A 34 31.00 23.60 16.31
N GLY A 35 29.86 24.05 15.81
CA GLY A 35 29.55 25.47 15.59
C GLY A 35 30.33 26.18 14.47
N HIS A 36 31.18 25.48 13.72
CA HIS A 36 32.01 26.12 12.69
C HIS A 36 31.21 26.41 11.41
N ASN A 37 31.53 27.52 10.76
CA ASN A 37 30.95 27.89 9.46
C ASN A 37 31.84 27.43 8.30
N LEU A 38 31.31 26.49 7.51
CA LEU A 38 31.90 25.87 6.33
C LEU A 38 30.95 25.95 5.13
N SER A 39 30.08 26.97 5.10
CA SER A 39 29.13 27.20 4.03
C SER A 39 29.80 27.33 2.65
N GLY A 40 29.19 26.71 1.65
CA GLY A 40 29.72 26.70 0.28
C GLY A 40 31.03 25.91 0.08
N ALA A 41 31.55 25.25 1.13
CA ALA A 41 32.72 24.40 1.00
C ALA A 41 32.38 23.09 0.26
N ASP A 42 33.35 22.62 -0.52
CA ASP A 42 33.30 21.35 -1.25
C ASP A 42 34.11 20.29 -0.51
N PHE A 43 33.41 19.34 0.07
CA PHE A 43 33.92 18.16 0.76
C PHE A 43 33.46 16.87 0.05
N ASN A 44 33.32 16.92 -1.28
CA ASN A 44 32.93 15.75 -2.05
C ASN A 44 33.84 14.55 -1.74
N GLY A 45 33.25 13.39 -1.42
CA GLY A 45 34.00 12.16 -1.15
C GLY A 45 34.89 12.20 0.10
N SER A 46 34.75 13.21 0.97
CA SER A 46 35.51 13.31 2.21
C SER A 46 34.98 12.37 3.29
N ASN A 47 35.82 12.00 4.25
CA ASN A 47 35.47 11.09 5.32
C ASN A 47 35.27 11.83 6.65
N PHE A 48 34.02 11.97 7.09
CA PHE A 48 33.57 12.50 8.37
C PHE A 48 33.05 11.42 9.32
N THR A 49 33.45 10.16 9.16
CA THR A 49 33.00 9.08 10.04
C THR A 49 33.25 9.46 11.50
N GLN A 50 32.21 9.39 12.33
CA GLN A 50 32.25 9.77 13.75
C GLN A 50 32.67 11.23 14.06
N ALA A 51 32.65 12.12 13.08
CA ALA A 51 32.95 13.54 13.29
C ALA A 51 31.96 14.22 14.24
N GLN A 52 32.43 15.24 14.96
CA GLN A 52 31.63 16.11 15.83
C GLN A 52 31.36 17.43 15.10
N LEU A 53 30.17 17.54 14.51
CA LEU A 53 29.73 18.59 13.59
C LEU A 53 28.43 19.26 14.08
N GLN A 54 28.15 19.19 15.38
CA GLN A 54 26.93 19.76 15.97
C GLN A 54 26.91 21.27 15.72
N GLN A 55 25.76 21.82 15.33
CA GLN A 55 25.61 23.24 15.01
C GLN A 55 26.56 23.77 13.90
N ALA A 56 27.30 22.90 13.22
CA ALA A 56 28.15 23.30 12.11
C ALA A 56 27.29 23.74 10.93
N ASN A 57 27.78 24.70 10.16
CA ASN A 57 27.09 25.22 8.98
C ASN A 57 27.79 24.76 7.70
N PHE A 58 27.13 23.89 6.95
CA PHE A 58 27.54 23.41 5.63
C PHE A 58 26.60 23.90 4.52
N SER A 59 25.77 24.90 4.80
CA SER A 59 24.76 25.41 3.86
C SER A 59 25.37 25.74 2.51
N GLN A 60 24.69 25.35 1.43
CA GLN A 60 25.14 25.49 0.03
C GLN A 60 26.47 24.76 -0.29
N GLY A 61 26.99 23.96 0.63
CA GLY A 61 28.19 23.16 0.43
C GLY A 61 27.91 21.87 -0.36
N ASN A 62 28.99 21.15 -0.65
CA ASN A 62 28.94 19.85 -1.31
C ASN A 62 29.54 18.77 -0.41
N LEU A 63 28.68 17.92 0.14
CA LEU A 63 28.99 16.71 0.89
C LEU A 63 28.65 15.44 0.07
N SER A 64 28.53 15.55 -1.26
CA SER A 64 28.15 14.39 -2.08
C SER A 64 29.23 13.30 -2.00
N ASN A 65 28.81 12.04 -1.94
CA ASN A 65 29.68 10.87 -1.73
C ASN A 65 30.51 10.89 -0.43
N ALA A 66 30.26 11.82 0.51
CA ALA A 66 30.99 11.82 1.77
C ALA A 66 30.60 10.62 2.64
N GLN A 67 31.56 10.11 3.41
CA GLN A 67 31.34 9.10 4.44
C GLN A 67 31.11 9.82 5.76
N MET A 68 29.88 9.82 6.27
CA MET A 68 29.47 10.52 7.50
C MET A 68 28.77 9.56 8.47
N ALA A 69 29.03 8.26 8.35
CA ALA A 69 28.45 7.25 9.23
C ALA A 69 28.73 7.60 10.70
N LYS A 70 27.67 7.58 11.52
CA LYS A 70 27.71 7.93 12.95
C LYS A 70 28.26 9.33 13.27
N ALA A 71 28.29 10.25 12.30
CA ALA A 71 28.66 11.65 12.56
C ALA A 71 27.60 12.34 13.44
N GLN A 72 28.04 13.28 14.27
CA GLN A 72 27.17 14.07 15.13
C GLN A 72 26.89 15.42 14.45
N LEU A 73 25.70 15.55 13.88
CA LEU A 73 25.20 16.69 13.09
C LEU A 73 23.95 17.32 13.74
N SER A 74 23.73 17.11 15.04
CA SER A 74 22.59 17.69 15.75
C SER A 74 22.59 19.21 15.59
N GLU A 75 21.44 19.78 15.22
CA GLU A 75 21.25 21.20 14.93
C GLU A 75 22.19 21.77 13.84
N ALA A 76 22.82 20.93 13.01
CA ALA A 76 23.65 21.39 11.90
C ALA A 76 22.81 22.09 10.82
N GLN A 77 23.39 23.09 10.17
CA GLN A 77 22.77 23.80 9.04
C GLN A 77 23.25 23.19 7.73
N LEU A 78 22.34 22.50 7.05
CA LEU A 78 22.55 21.78 5.78
C LEU A 78 21.65 22.32 4.67
N VAL A 79 21.17 23.56 4.80
CA VAL A 79 20.26 24.21 3.84
C VAL A 79 20.89 24.24 2.44
N ARG A 80 20.15 23.75 1.44
CA ARG A 80 20.61 23.68 0.03
C ARG A 80 21.93 22.93 -0.19
N THR A 81 22.32 22.05 0.74
CA THR A 81 23.57 21.29 0.66
C THR A 81 23.40 20.12 -0.30
N TRP A 82 24.44 19.80 -1.08
CA TRP A 82 24.47 18.60 -1.89
C TRP A 82 25.00 17.43 -1.07
N ILE A 83 24.15 16.45 -0.78
CA ILE A 83 24.44 15.28 0.05
C ILE A 83 24.14 14.00 -0.78
N LYS A 84 24.32 14.09 -2.11
CA LYS A 84 23.98 13.00 -3.02
C LYS A 84 24.89 11.81 -2.78
N ARG A 85 24.33 10.60 -2.64
CA ARG A 85 25.09 9.35 -2.42
C ARG A 85 26.02 9.38 -1.20
N ALA A 86 25.81 10.30 -0.27
CA ALA A 86 26.56 10.30 0.98
C ALA A 86 26.07 9.17 1.89
N ASP A 87 26.97 8.65 2.71
CA ASP A 87 26.65 7.66 3.73
C ASP A 87 26.52 8.34 5.10
N LEU A 88 25.30 8.48 5.59
CA LEU A 88 24.94 9.00 6.90
C LEU A 88 24.34 7.90 7.79
N GLN A 89 24.70 6.63 7.57
CA GLN A 89 24.16 5.53 8.37
C GLN A 89 24.40 5.77 9.87
N GLY A 90 23.33 5.74 10.66
CA GLY A 90 23.38 5.96 12.11
C GLY A 90 23.86 7.35 12.54
N ALA A 91 23.90 8.34 11.66
CA ALA A 91 24.25 9.72 12.02
C ALA A 91 23.20 10.35 12.94
N MET A 92 23.63 11.32 13.75
CA MET A 92 22.77 12.07 14.67
C MET A 92 22.46 13.44 14.07
N LEU A 93 21.25 13.65 13.59
CA LEU A 93 20.77 14.84 12.87
C LEU A 93 19.55 15.47 13.56
N GLN A 94 19.38 15.27 14.87
CA GLN A 94 18.24 15.82 15.61
C GLN A 94 18.20 17.34 15.47
N GLY A 95 17.04 17.88 15.09
CA GLY A 95 16.85 19.31 14.85
C GLY A 95 17.70 19.92 13.72
N ALA A 96 18.36 19.12 12.89
CA ALA A 96 19.15 19.64 11.77
C ALA A 96 18.27 20.31 10.73
N ASP A 97 18.79 21.34 10.07
CA ASP A 97 18.10 22.09 9.02
C ASP A 97 18.57 21.63 7.64
N LEU A 98 17.78 20.78 6.99
CA LEU A 98 18.02 20.22 5.66
C LEU A 98 17.09 20.81 4.60
N ARG A 99 16.54 22.02 4.81
CA ARG A 99 15.66 22.68 3.84
C ARG A 99 16.31 22.77 2.47
N GLU A 100 15.58 22.34 1.44
CA GLU A 100 16.02 22.34 0.04
C GLU A 100 17.31 21.53 -0.23
N ALA A 101 17.78 20.71 0.72
CA ALA A 101 18.96 19.87 0.55
C ALA A 101 18.74 18.78 -0.51
N GLN A 102 19.83 18.32 -1.12
CA GLN A 102 19.81 17.34 -2.21
C GLN A 102 20.42 16.01 -1.74
N LEU A 103 19.57 15.10 -1.26
CA LEU A 103 19.93 13.81 -0.66
C LEU A 103 19.70 12.60 -1.58
N LYS A 104 19.53 12.83 -2.89
CA LYS A 104 19.29 11.76 -3.87
C LYS A 104 20.28 10.60 -3.69
N GLN A 105 19.75 9.39 -3.53
CA GLN A 105 20.53 8.15 -3.33
C GLN A 105 21.46 8.14 -2.09
N ALA A 106 21.25 9.02 -1.11
CA ALA A 106 21.99 8.96 0.15
C ALA A 106 21.53 7.77 1.01
N CYS A 107 22.39 7.32 1.92
CA CYS A 107 22.06 6.35 2.95
C CYS A 107 21.90 7.04 4.30
N LEU A 108 20.70 7.00 4.88
CA LEU A 108 20.32 7.54 6.19
C LEU A 108 19.71 6.43 7.07
N ALA A 109 19.98 5.17 6.75
CA ALA A 109 19.48 4.04 7.52
C ALA A 109 19.93 4.18 9.00
N TYR A 110 19.02 3.91 9.93
CA TYR A 110 19.22 4.04 11.38
C TYR A 110 19.57 5.46 11.90
N ALA A 111 19.58 6.49 11.04
CA ALA A 111 19.92 7.84 11.47
C ALA A 111 18.84 8.43 12.40
N GLN A 112 19.27 9.29 13.31
CA GLN A 112 18.41 9.94 14.30
C GLN A 112 18.11 11.37 13.87
N MET A 113 16.91 11.63 13.38
CA MET A 113 16.49 12.88 12.74
C MET A 113 15.21 13.46 13.37
N GLU A 114 15.00 13.22 14.67
CA GLU A 114 13.86 13.78 15.40
C GLU A 114 13.84 15.31 15.27
N GLY A 115 12.70 15.85 14.82
CA GLY A 115 12.49 17.29 14.64
C GLY A 115 13.31 17.96 13.52
N ALA A 116 13.97 17.21 12.64
CA ALA A 116 14.73 17.80 11.53
C ALA A 116 13.80 18.44 10.47
N ASP A 117 14.26 19.53 9.84
CA ASP A 117 13.51 20.25 8.79
C ASP A 117 14.00 19.83 7.40
N PHE A 118 13.16 19.14 6.64
CA PHE A 118 13.38 18.68 5.27
C PHE A 118 12.46 19.40 4.26
N LYS A 119 11.90 20.57 4.58
CA LYS A 119 10.99 21.26 3.65
C LYS A 119 11.63 21.42 2.28
N LYS A 120 10.90 20.99 1.25
CA LYS A 120 11.33 21.06 -0.15
C LYS A 120 12.66 20.33 -0.46
N ALA A 121 13.16 19.48 0.45
CA ALA A 121 14.35 18.68 0.19
C ALA A 121 14.06 17.60 -0.87
N SER A 122 15.11 17.16 -1.57
CA SER A 122 15.04 16.04 -2.52
C SER A 122 15.69 14.80 -1.91
N LEU A 123 14.87 13.80 -1.58
CA LEU A 123 15.24 12.49 -1.04
C LEU A 123 14.90 11.35 -2.00
N ILE A 124 15.06 11.60 -3.30
CA ILE A 124 14.74 10.61 -4.34
C ILE A 124 15.62 9.37 -4.16
N ALA A 125 14.99 8.20 -4.05
CA ALA A 125 15.67 6.92 -3.84
C ALA A 125 16.67 6.92 -2.67
N THR A 126 16.38 7.69 -1.62
CA THR A 126 17.18 7.72 -0.38
C THR A 126 16.79 6.54 0.51
N ASN A 127 17.78 5.91 1.14
CA ASN A 127 17.53 4.86 2.15
C ASN A 127 17.34 5.50 3.53
N LEU A 128 16.16 5.35 4.12
CA LEU A 128 15.74 5.83 5.44
C LEU A 128 15.23 4.65 6.30
N GLU A 129 15.61 3.41 5.96
CA GLU A 129 15.21 2.20 6.69
C GLU A 129 15.60 2.32 8.18
N HIS A 130 14.65 2.01 9.08
CA HIS A 130 14.82 2.13 10.54
C HIS A 130 15.20 3.54 11.05
N ALA A 131 15.10 4.59 10.24
CA ALA A 131 15.41 5.93 10.70
C ALA A 131 14.39 6.44 11.73
N ASN A 132 14.85 7.26 12.68
CA ASN A 132 13.98 7.98 13.60
C ASN A 132 13.70 9.39 13.06
N LEU A 133 12.49 9.60 12.54
CA LEU A 133 12.02 10.82 11.88
C LEU A 133 10.84 11.46 12.62
N LYS A 134 10.68 11.15 13.91
CA LYS A 134 9.60 11.66 14.74
C LYS A 134 9.55 13.19 14.68
N GLY A 135 8.40 13.76 14.35
CA GLY A 135 8.19 15.20 14.28
C GLY A 135 9.00 15.94 13.20
N ALA A 136 9.66 15.24 12.28
CA ALA A 136 10.37 15.88 11.18
C ALA A 136 9.40 16.53 10.18
N ASP A 137 9.85 17.57 9.48
CA ASP A 137 9.02 18.32 8.52
C ASP A 137 9.48 18.12 7.09
N PHE A 138 8.70 17.37 6.31
CA PHE A 138 8.88 17.09 4.88
C PHE A 138 7.89 17.84 4.00
N THR A 139 7.34 18.96 4.45
CA THR A 139 6.37 19.73 3.65
C THR A 139 6.95 20.03 2.27
N GLN A 140 6.23 19.62 1.22
CA GLN A 140 6.64 19.76 -0.19
C GLN A 140 7.97 19.07 -0.56
N ALA A 141 8.50 18.17 0.25
CA ALA A 141 9.69 17.39 -0.09
C ALA A 141 9.40 16.34 -1.18
N VAL A 142 10.45 15.90 -1.87
CA VAL A 142 10.37 14.87 -2.91
C VAL A 142 11.08 13.61 -2.44
N LEU A 143 10.31 12.58 -2.08
CA LEU A 143 10.73 11.28 -1.59
C LEU A 143 10.38 10.13 -2.56
N SER A 144 10.24 10.42 -3.86
CA SER A 144 9.90 9.38 -4.84
C SER A 144 10.90 8.21 -4.79
N GLY A 145 10.37 7.00 -4.61
CA GLY A 145 11.16 5.77 -4.51
C GLY A 145 12.04 5.66 -3.26
N ALA A 146 11.83 6.50 -2.23
CA ALA A 146 12.57 6.39 -0.98
C ALA A 146 12.21 5.11 -0.21
N ASP A 147 13.16 4.55 0.52
CA ASP A 147 12.96 3.39 1.38
C ASP A 147 12.83 3.86 2.84
N LEU A 148 11.62 3.79 3.38
CA LEU A 148 11.22 4.18 4.74
C LEU A 148 10.75 2.97 5.55
N ARG A 149 11.13 1.74 5.17
CA ARG A 149 10.74 0.51 5.86
C ARG A 149 11.09 0.60 7.34
N PHE A 150 10.12 0.25 8.19
CA PHE A 150 10.26 0.25 9.65
C PHE A 150 10.73 1.59 10.26
N ALA A 151 10.59 2.71 9.55
CA ALA A 151 10.95 4.03 10.07
C ALA A 151 9.96 4.49 11.15
N GLU A 152 10.46 5.24 12.13
CA GLU A 152 9.63 5.91 13.14
C GLU A 152 9.24 7.30 12.63
N LEU A 153 7.96 7.46 12.26
CA LEU A 153 7.41 8.62 11.58
C LEU A 153 6.26 9.27 12.40
N ARG A 154 6.17 9.02 13.71
CA ARG A 154 5.16 9.67 14.56
C ARG A 154 5.22 11.19 14.44
N HIS A 155 4.05 11.81 14.29
CA HIS A 155 3.92 13.27 14.17
C HIS A 155 4.70 13.92 13.01
N VAL A 156 5.18 13.13 12.04
CA VAL A 156 5.87 13.68 10.86
C VAL A 156 4.91 14.53 10.02
N ASN A 157 5.42 15.59 9.41
CA ASN A 157 4.66 16.42 8.49
C ASN A 157 5.08 16.14 7.04
N PHE A 158 4.26 15.39 6.30
CA PHE A 158 4.40 15.10 4.87
C PHE A 158 3.42 15.90 3.99
N ARG A 159 2.89 17.03 4.47
CA ARG A 159 1.90 17.82 3.70
C ARG A 159 2.44 18.14 2.31
N ARG A 160 1.66 17.75 1.29
CA ARG A 160 2.00 17.95 -0.14
C ARG A 160 3.37 17.37 -0.54
N ALA A 161 3.92 16.42 0.22
CA ALA A 161 5.14 15.71 -0.16
C ALA A 161 4.85 14.74 -1.31
N ASN A 162 5.88 14.46 -2.11
CA ASN A 162 5.82 13.43 -3.14
C ASN A 162 6.50 12.15 -2.65
N LEU A 163 5.70 11.16 -2.24
CA LEU A 163 6.09 9.83 -1.78
C LEU A 163 5.77 8.75 -2.83
N SER A 164 5.64 9.13 -4.11
CA SER A 164 5.29 8.15 -5.16
C SER A 164 6.33 7.03 -5.26
N GLY A 165 5.85 5.78 -5.21
CA GLY A 165 6.70 4.58 -5.22
C GLY A 165 7.57 4.39 -3.98
N ALA A 166 7.37 5.17 -2.91
CA ALA A 166 8.13 5.00 -1.67
C ALA A 166 7.71 3.70 -0.95
N ASN A 167 8.66 3.04 -0.29
CA ASN A 167 8.38 1.90 0.56
C ASN A 167 8.28 2.34 2.02
N LEU A 168 7.08 2.29 2.59
CA LEU A 168 6.74 2.61 3.98
C LEU A 168 6.29 1.36 4.74
N SER A 169 6.58 0.15 4.26
CA SER A 169 6.09 -1.09 4.87
C SER A 169 6.57 -1.19 6.32
N GLY A 170 5.65 -1.49 7.23
CA GLY A 170 5.91 -1.57 8.67
C GLY A 170 6.28 -0.24 9.37
N ALA A 171 6.23 0.90 8.68
CA ALA A 171 6.55 2.20 9.27
C ALA A 171 5.50 2.66 10.30
N ASN A 172 5.93 3.43 11.30
CA ASN A 172 5.04 3.98 12.33
C ASN A 172 4.65 5.43 12.00
N LEU A 173 3.50 5.62 11.34
CA LEU A 173 2.97 6.91 10.87
C LEU A 173 1.86 7.47 11.78
N ARG A 174 1.79 7.05 13.04
CA ARG A 174 0.74 7.54 13.96
C ARG A 174 0.78 9.06 14.07
N TRP A 175 -0.39 9.68 13.94
CA TRP A 175 -0.57 11.13 13.98
C TRP A 175 0.27 11.92 12.95
N ALA A 176 0.71 11.27 11.86
CA ALA A 176 1.37 11.95 10.75
C ALA A 176 0.39 12.84 9.99
N ASP A 177 0.88 13.94 9.41
CA ASP A 177 0.11 14.78 8.47
C ASP A 177 0.57 14.52 7.03
N LEU A 178 -0.18 13.71 6.30
CA LEU A 178 -0.01 13.38 4.88
C LEU A 178 -1.00 14.15 3.98
N SER A 179 -1.59 15.25 4.47
CA SER A 179 -2.65 15.97 3.73
C SER A 179 -2.14 16.45 2.37
N GLY A 180 -2.84 16.05 1.31
CA GLY A 180 -2.50 16.35 -0.09
C GLY A 180 -1.18 15.72 -0.57
N ALA A 181 -0.62 14.74 0.14
CA ALA A 181 0.58 14.03 -0.30
C ALA A 181 0.29 13.16 -1.54
N ASN A 182 1.30 12.95 -2.38
CA ASN A 182 1.26 12.00 -3.48
C ASN A 182 1.89 10.68 -3.01
N LEU A 183 1.05 9.67 -2.78
CA LEU A 183 1.40 8.31 -2.34
C LEU A 183 1.14 7.27 -3.44
N ARG A 184 1.03 7.70 -4.71
CA ARG A 184 0.78 6.75 -5.82
C ARG A 184 1.85 5.67 -5.85
N TRP A 185 1.44 4.41 -5.98
CA TRP A 185 2.35 3.26 -5.99
C TRP A 185 3.19 3.07 -4.72
N ALA A 186 2.89 3.76 -3.62
CA ALA A 186 3.60 3.56 -2.37
C ALA A 186 3.19 2.23 -1.72
N ASP A 187 4.15 1.59 -1.05
CA ASP A 187 3.91 0.39 -0.25
C ASP A 187 3.79 0.80 1.21
N LEU A 188 2.60 0.72 1.79
CA LEU A 188 2.28 0.96 3.20
C LEU A 188 1.84 -0.34 3.90
N SER A 189 2.24 -1.52 3.39
CA SER A 189 1.87 -2.81 3.97
C SER A 189 2.26 -2.88 5.46
N GLY A 190 1.32 -3.24 6.33
CA GLY A 190 1.52 -3.30 7.78
C GLY A 190 1.88 -1.97 8.45
N ALA A 191 1.75 -0.83 7.76
CA ALA A 191 2.06 0.48 8.34
C ALA A 191 1.04 0.86 9.43
N ARG A 192 1.51 1.57 10.46
CA ARG A 192 0.68 2.02 11.59
C ARG A 192 0.29 3.48 11.38
N LEU A 193 -0.88 3.72 10.79
CA LEU A 193 -1.42 5.03 10.41
C LEU A 193 -2.48 5.57 11.39
N SER A 194 -2.58 5.03 12.61
CA SER A 194 -3.64 5.43 13.53
C SER A 194 -3.61 6.94 13.80
N GLY A 195 -4.74 7.63 13.61
CA GLY A 195 -4.86 9.08 13.76
C GLY A 195 -4.12 9.92 12.70
N ALA A 196 -3.64 9.33 11.61
CA ALA A 196 -2.97 10.06 10.54
C ALA A 196 -3.97 10.89 9.70
N LYS A 197 -3.52 12.06 9.22
CA LYS A 197 -4.30 12.92 8.33
C LYS A 197 -3.90 12.64 6.88
N LEU A 198 -4.79 12.07 6.09
CA LEU A 198 -4.60 11.76 4.66
C LEU A 198 -5.57 12.54 3.77
N MET A 199 -6.14 13.63 4.28
CA MET A 199 -7.12 14.44 3.57
C MET A 199 -6.59 14.89 2.21
N GLY A 200 -7.30 14.54 1.14
CA GLY A 200 -6.93 14.88 -0.24
C GLY A 200 -5.66 14.20 -0.76
N ALA A 201 -5.08 13.23 -0.06
CA ALA A 201 -3.91 12.49 -0.53
C ALA A 201 -4.25 11.62 -1.76
N ASP A 202 -3.29 11.44 -2.66
CA ASP A 202 -3.43 10.53 -3.80
C ASP A 202 -2.75 9.19 -3.48
N LEU A 203 -3.54 8.17 -3.15
CA LEU A 203 -3.07 6.80 -2.89
C LEU A 203 -3.30 5.87 -4.09
N SER A 204 -3.47 6.40 -5.31
CA SER A 204 -3.78 5.53 -6.45
C SER A 204 -2.72 4.44 -6.67
N ASN A 205 -3.13 3.17 -6.72
CA ASN A 205 -2.27 1.98 -6.81
C ASN A 205 -1.33 1.77 -5.60
N ALA A 206 -1.62 2.37 -4.46
CA ALA A 206 -0.88 2.09 -3.23
C ALA A 206 -1.28 0.73 -2.63
N ILE A 207 -0.36 0.13 -1.88
CA ILE A 207 -0.59 -1.09 -1.10
C ILE A 207 -0.70 -0.68 0.37
N LEU A 208 -1.77 -1.07 1.03
CA LEU A 208 -2.10 -0.83 2.44
C LEU A 208 -2.54 -2.13 3.12
N SER A 209 -2.17 -3.28 2.57
CA SER A 209 -2.53 -4.58 3.12
C SER A 209 -2.08 -4.67 4.59
N GLU A 210 -2.97 -5.09 5.48
CA GLU A 210 -2.74 -5.17 6.93
C GLU A 210 -2.37 -3.83 7.62
N ALA A 211 -2.57 -2.68 6.95
CA ALA A 211 -2.30 -1.38 7.56
C ALA A 211 -3.37 -1.02 8.61
N SER A 212 -2.96 -0.36 9.68
CA SER A 212 -3.88 0.15 10.70
C SER A 212 -4.17 1.63 10.46
N LEU A 213 -5.38 1.92 9.98
CA LEU A 213 -5.90 3.26 9.68
C LEU A 213 -6.83 3.78 10.78
N VAL A 214 -6.85 3.17 11.97
CA VAL A 214 -7.78 3.53 13.04
C VAL A 214 -7.76 5.04 13.34
N HIS A 215 -8.92 5.71 13.33
CA HIS A 215 -9.04 7.17 13.46
C HIS A 215 -8.36 8.02 12.37
N ALA A 216 -7.94 7.43 11.25
CA ALA A 216 -7.34 8.20 10.17
C ALA A 216 -8.40 9.05 9.44
N ASP A 217 -7.96 10.17 8.87
CA ASP A 217 -8.80 11.02 8.05
C ASP A 217 -8.44 10.85 6.57
N LEU A 218 -9.22 10.07 5.84
CA LEU A 218 -9.10 9.84 4.40
C LEU A 218 -10.10 10.71 3.60
N SER A 219 -10.65 11.77 4.18
CA SER A 219 -11.61 12.64 3.50
C SER A 219 -11.03 13.18 2.19
N GLN A 220 -11.79 13.10 1.10
CA GLN A 220 -11.36 13.53 -0.25
C GLN A 220 -10.10 12.81 -0.79
N ALA A 221 -9.63 11.73 -0.16
CA ALA A 221 -8.49 10.98 -0.67
C ALA A 221 -8.83 10.27 -2.00
N LYS A 222 -7.82 10.07 -2.85
CA LYS A 222 -7.96 9.29 -4.09
C LYS A 222 -7.53 7.85 -3.83
N LEU A 223 -8.50 6.96 -3.72
CA LEU A 223 -8.31 5.53 -3.48
C LEU A 223 -8.72 4.78 -4.75
N THR A 224 -7.87 4.85 -5.77
CA THR A 224 -8.08 4.16 -7.05
C THR A 224 -7.15 2.97 -7.16
N ARG A 225 -7.69 1.75 -7.36
CA ARG A 225 -6.90 0.50 -7.44
C ARG A 225 -5.97 0.26 -6.26
N ILE A 226 -6.42 0.61 -5.05
CA ILE A 226 -5.62 0.32 -3.87
C ILE A 226 -5.76 -1.16 -3.49
N ASP A 227 -4.69 -1.73 -2.97
CA ASP A 227 -4.78 -2.95 -2.17
C ASP A 227 -4.84 -2.53 -0.71
N TRP A 228 -5.83 -2.95 0.04
CA TRP A 228 -5.94 -2.71 1.49
C TRP A 228 -6.55 -3.93 2.17
N ALA A 229 -6.27 -5.12 1.64
CA ALA A 229 -6.77 -6.36 2.21
C ALA A 229 -6.31 -6.49 3.68
N GLY A 230 -7.26 -6.75 4.58
CA GLY A 230 -6.97 -6.86 6.02
C GLY A 230 -6.68 -5.53 6.71
N ALA A 231 -6.84 -4.39 6.04
CA ALA A 231 -6.66 -3.09 6.67
C ALA A 231 -7.76 -2.81 7.71
N ASP A 232 -7.35 -2.15 8.79
CA ASP A 232 -8.24 -1.72 9.86
C ASP A 232 -8.63 -0.25 9.67
N LEU A 233 -9.84 -0.03 9.19
CA LEU A 233 -10.47 1.27 8.95
C LEU A 233 -11.41 1.68 10.09
N SER A 234 -11.31 1.06 11.27
CA SER A 234 -12.18 1.38 12.41
C SER A 234 -12.09 2.87 12.76
N GLN A 235 -13.24 3.54 12.89
CA GLN A 235 -13.33 4.97 13.19
C GLN A 235 -12.59 5.89 12.21
N THR A 236 -12.34 5.42 10.98
CA THR A 236 -11.76 6.22 9.89
C THR A 236 -12.83 7.10 9.27
N THR A 237 -12.44 8.28 8.76
CA THR A 237 -13.33 9.12 7.94
C THR A 237 -13.02 8.93 6.47
N LEU A 238 -14.02 8.53 5.66
CA LEU A 238 -13.89 8.33 4.21
C LEU A 238 -14.75 9.29 3.37
N THR A 239 -15.44 10.23 4.02
CA THR A 239 -16.38 11.13 3.34
C THR A 239 -15.73 11.89 2.18
N GLY A 240 -16.32 11.69 1.00
CA GLY A 240 -15.92 12.24 -0.27
C GLY A 240 -14.62 11.70 -0.86
N ALA A 241 -14.11 10.59 -0.32
CA ALA A 241 -13.04 9.85 -0.98
C ALA A 241 -13.52 9.29 -2.33
N LYS A 242 -12.58 9.21 -3.28
CA LYS A 242 -12.80 8.54 -4.56
C LYS A 242 -12.49 7.06 -4.40
N LEU A 243 -13.45 6.18 -4.67
CA LEU A 243 -13.31 4.73 -4.69
C LEU A 243 -13.57 4.21 -6.11
N TYR A 244 -12.49 3.96 -6.87
CA TYR A 244 -12.62 3.41 -8.21
C TYR A 244 -11.72 2.19 -8.37
N GLU A 245 -12.30 1.06 -8.78
CA GLU A 245 -11.61 -0.24 -8.85
C GLU A 245 -10.92 -0.59 -7.52
N THR A 246 -11.56 -0.25 -6.40
CA THR A 246 -11.05 -0.47 -5.05
C THR A 246 -11.87 -1.57 -4.37
N PRO A 247 -11.22 -2.61 -3.80
CA PRO A 247 -11.92 -3.67 -3.10
C PRO A 247 -12.66 -3.11 -1.88
N ARG A 248 -13.83 -3.66 -1.57
CA ARG A 248 -14.67 -3.20 -0.44
C ARG A 248 -14.88 -4.32 0.59
N PHE A 249 -14.02 -5.33 0.54
CA PHE A 249 -14.14 -6.58 1.28
C PHE A 249 -12.87 -6.84 2.09
N GLY A 250 -12.97 -7.59 3.18
CA GLY A 250 -11.80 -7.93 3.99
C GLY A 250 -11.31 -6.76 4.86
N LEU A 251 -12.21 -5.84 5.21
CA LEU A 251 -11.91 -4.61 5.95
C LEU A 251 -12.55 -4.63 7.34
N GLN A 252 -11.85 -4.11 8.33
CA GLN A 252 -12.46 -3.80 9.63
C GLN A 252 -12.97 -2.35 9.60
N THR A 253 -14.26 -2.14 9.84
CA THR A 253 -14.93 -0.85 9.57
C THR A 253 -15.78 -0.38 10.74
N GLU A 254 -15.46 -0.84 11.95
CA GLU A 254 -16.24 -0.50 13.16
C GLU A 254 -16.20 1.01 13.41
N GLY A 255 -17.37 1.65 13.45
CA GLY A 255 -17.48 3.10 13.64
C GLY A 255 -16.94 3.95 12.48
N LEU A 256 -16.76 3.36 11.28
CA LEU A 256 -16.37 4.10 10.07
C LEU A 256 -17.36 5.23 9.78
N LEU A 257 -16.84 6.43 9.52
CA LEU A 257 -17.62 7.60 9.13
C LEU A 257 -17.52 7.82 7.62
N CYS A 258 -18.62 7.57 6.92
CA CYS A 258 -18.68 7.75 5.47
C CYS A 258 -20.09 8.18 5.05
N GLU A 259 -20.25 9.46 4.68
CA GLU A 259 -21.54 10.01 4.25
C GLU A 259 -21.74 9.90 2.73
N TRP A 260 -20.65 9.95 1.97
CA TRP A 260 -20.68 9.80 0.52
C TRP A 260 -19.30 9.47 -0.02
N VAL A 261 -19.26 8.86 -1.21
CA VAL A 261 -18.04 8.54 -1.96
C VAL A 261 -18.24 8.83 -3.44
N ASP A 262 -17.14 9.07 -4.16
CA ASP A 262 -17.14 9.21 -5.63
C ASP A 262 -16.67 7.89 -6.27
N LEU A 263 -17.55 7.26 -7.05
CA LEU A 263 -17.28 6.01 -7.77
C LEU A 263 -16.88 6.23 -9.23
N SER A 264 -16.72 7.48 -9.67
CA SER A 264 -16.37 7.80 -11.05
C SER A 264 -14.94 7.35 -11.41
N PRO A 265 -14.70 6.89 -12.65
CA PRO A 265 -13.34 6.55 -13.11
C PRO A 265 -12.34 7.70 -13.01
N THR A 266 -12.80 8.92 -13.24
CA THR A 266 -12.02 10.15 -13.35
C THR A 266 -11.89 10.88 -12.01
N GLY A 267 -12.82 10.71 -11.08
CA GLY A 267 -12.89 11.51 -9.84
C GLY A 267 -13.54 12.87 -10.07
N ASP A 268 -14.41 12.98 -11.09
CA ASP A 268 -15.12 14.18 -11.48
C ASP A 268 -16.48 14.32 -10.78
N ARG A 269 -16.78 13.44 -9.83
CA ARG A 269 -18.03 13.39 -9.08
C ARG A 269 -19.25 13.11 -9.95
N SER A 270 -19.08 12.50 -11.13
CA SER A 270 -20.21 12.11 -11.97
C SER A 270 -21.01 10.92 -11.40
N HIS A 271 -20.43 10.16 -10.47
CA HIS A 271 -21.04 8.99 -9.83
C HIS A 271 -20.88 9.07 -8.31
N ILE A 272 -21.60 10.00 -7.67
CA ILE A 272 -21.64 10.09 -6.21
C ILE A 272 -22.58 9.03 -5.65
N HIS A 273 -22.09 8.29 -4.65
CA HIS A 273 -22.90 7.38 -3.86
C HIS A 273 -22.99 7.92 -2.43
N HIS A 274 -24.21 8.22 -1.97
CA HIS A 274 -24.48 8.64 -0.60
C HIS A 274 -24.73 7.41 0.27
N LEU A 275 -24.23 7.42 1.50
CA LEU A 275 -24.31 6.35 2.46
C LEU A 275 -24.97 6.87 3.74
N GLY A 276 -26.04 6.19 4.18
CA GLY A 276 -26.58 6.38 5.52
C GLY A 276 -25.62 5.89 6.62
N PRO A 277 -25.86 6.26 7.90
CA PRO A 277 -25.02 5.86 9.03
C PRO A 277 -24.85 4.34 9.16
N ASP A 278 -25.92 3.58 8.87
CA ASP A 278 -25.93 2.12 8.97
C ASP A 278 -25.52 1.44 7.64
N GLU A 279 -25.57 2.17 6.53
CA GLU A 279 -25.26 1.64 5.19
C GLU A 279 -23.76 1.58 4.92
N ALA A 280 -22.93 2.37 5.61
CA ALA A 280 -21.48 2.32 5.46
C ALA A 280 -20.92 0.91 5.77
N GLN A 281 -21.47 0.23 6.78
CA GLN A 281 -21.10 -1.15 7.11
C GLN A 281 -21.58 -2.16 6.05
N LEU A 282 -22.68 -1.84 5.35
CA LEU A 282 -23.16 -2.65 4.23
C LEU A 282 -22.28 -2.46 2.99
N PHE A 283 -21.79 -1.23 2.79
CA PHE A 283 -20.99 -0.89 1.65
C PHE A 283 -19.54 -1.42 1.76
N PHE A 284 -18.98 -1.43 2.98
CA PHE A 284 -17.66 -2.01 3.27
C PHE A 284 -17.80 -3.27 4.12
N ARG A 285 -17.66 -4.43 3.50
CA ARG A 285 -17.94 -5.73 4.10
C ARG A 285 -16.69 -6.36 4.72
N PRO A 286 -16.82 -7.12 5.81
CA PRO A 286 -15.69 -7.77 6.47
C PRO A 286 -15.17 -9.01 5.74
N SER A 287 -15.99 -9.69 4.94
CA SER A 287 -15.58 -10.86 4.15
C SER A 287 -15.82 -10.65 2.66
N GLN A 288 -15.07 -11.37 1.83
CA GLN A 288 -15.33 -11.43 0.39
C GLN A 288 -16.55 -12.32 0.12
N PRO A 289 -17.33 -12.04 -0.94
CA PRO A 289 -18.30 -13.00 -1.45
C PRO A 289 -17.57 -14.27 -1.90
N GLN A 290 -18.11 -15.43 -1.56
CA GLN A 290 -17.49 -16.71 -1.85
C GLN A 290 -18.46 -17.64 -2.57
N VAL A 291 -17.92 -18.39 -3.53
CA VAL A 291 -18.58 -19.59 -4.03
C VAL A 291 -17.81 -20.79 -3.52
N ARG A 292 -18.48 -21.65 -2.75
CA ARG A 292 -17.90 -22.89 -2.22
C ARG A 292 -18.55 -24.09 -2.87
N VAL A 293 -17.74 -24.95 -3.47
CA VAL A 293 -18.17 -26.24 -4.01
C VAL A 293 -17.67 -27.31 -3.07
N ILE A 294 -18.59 -27.97 -2.38
CA ILE A 294 -18.30 -29.10 -1.50
C ILE A 294 -18.60 -30.37 -2.29
N ILE A 295 -17.57 -31.18 -2.53
CA ILE A 295 -17.67 -32.47 -3.22
C ILE A 295 -17.61 -33.57 -2.17
N ASP A 296 -18.59 -34.49 -2.18
CA ASP A 296 -18.63 -35.65 -1.27
C ASP A 296 -17.70 -36.79 -1.75
N SER A 297 -16.47 -36.42 -2.10
CA SER A 297 -15.40 -37.32 -2.52
C SER A 297 -14.04 -36.73 -2.13
N PRO A 298 -13.08 -37.56 -1.68
CA PRO A 298 -11.69 -37.13 -1.48
C PRO A 298 -11.03 -36.76 -2.82
N LEU A 299 -10.09 -35.82 -2.80
CA LEU A 299 -9.42 -35.39 -4.01
C LEU A 299 -8.29 -36.37 -4.39
N GLU A 300 -8.42 -37.00 -5.56
CA GLU A 300 -7.44 -37.95 -6.08
C GLU A 300 -6.42 -37.26 -7.02
N ALA A 301 -5.28 -37.93 -7.27
CA ALA A 301 -4.17 -37.35 -8.03
C ALA A 301 -4.57 -36.94 -9.46
N TYR A 302 -5.44 -37.71 -10.11
CA TYR A 302 -5.95 -37.38 -11.43
C TYR A 302 -6.93 -36.20 -11.37
N SER A 303 -7.85 -36.20 -10.41
CA SER A 303 -8.81 -35.12 -10.18
C SER A 303 -8.12 -33.77 -9.96
N HIS A 304 -6.96 -33.75 -9.29
CA HIS A 304 -6.11 -32.55 -9.17
C HIS A 304 -5.72 -31.95 -10.53
N LEU A 305 -5.26 -32.77 -11.47
CA LEU A 305 -4.85 -32.33 -12.82
C LEU A 305 -6.04 -31.78 -13.60
N VAL A 306 -7.18 -32.43 -13.45
CA VAL A 306 -8.42 -32.05 -14.12
C VAL A 306 -8.93 -30.71 -13.59
N ILE A 307 -8.97 -30.49 -12.27
CA ILE A 307 -9.36 -29.21 -11.65
C ILE A 307 -8.43 -28.08 -12.11
N ALA A 308 -7.11 -28.29 -12.09
CA ALA A 308 -6.14 -27.28 -12.52
C ALA A 308 -6.30 -26.93 -14.00
N SER A 309 -6.51 -27.93 -14.86
CA SER A 309 -6.74 -27.75 -16.29
C SER A 309 -8.05 -27.02 -16.57
N PHE A 310 -9.11 -27.38 -15.84
CA PHE A 310 -10.40 -26.72 -15.91
C PHE A 310 -10.28 -25.25 -15.50
N TYR A 311 -9.66 -24.96 -14.35
CA TYR A 311 -9.40 -23.61 -13.88
C TYR A 311 -8.64 -22.77 -14.91
N HIS A 312 -7.57 -23.33 -15.49
CA HIS A 312 -6.81 -22.65 -16.54
C HIS A 312 -7.67 -22.28 -17.76
N GLN A 313 -8.56 -23.18 -18.19
CA GLN A 313 -9.44 -22.95 -19.33
C GLN A 313 -10.49 -21.87 -19.04
N ILE A 314 -11.16 -21.92 -17.89
CA ILE A 314 -12.17 -20.92 -17.52
C ILE A 314 -11.55 -19.55 -17.27
N ALA A 315 -10.38 -19.46 -16.63
CA ALA A 315 -9.71 -18.18 -16.35
C ALA A 315 -9.24 -17.48 -17.64
N ARG A 316 -8.85 -18.24 -18.68
CA ARG A 316 -8.51 -17.68 -19.99
C ARG A 316 -9.72 -17.21 -20.78
N LYS A 317 -10.83 -17.94 -20.68
CA LYS A 317 -12.04 -17.67 -21.47
C LYS A 317 -12.93 -16.60 -20.82
N PHE A 318 -12.93 -16.55 -19.49
CA PHE A 318 -13.76 -15.67 -18.68
C PHE A 318 -12.88 -14.91 -17.68
N ALA A 319 -12.70 -13.61 -17.91
CA ALA A 319 -11.97 -12.71 -17.01
C ALA A 319 -12.80 -12.34 -15.75
N LEU A 320 -13.45 -13.34 -15.14
CA LEU A 320 -14.25 -13.22 -13.92
C LEU A 320 -13.50 -13.74 -12.68
N LEU A 321 -12.54 -14.65 -12.88
CA LEU A 321 -11.73 -15.23 -11.81
C LEU A 321 -10.39 -14.50 -11.72
N GLU A 322 -10.19 -13.77 -10.63
CA GLU A 322 -8.96 -12.99 -10.38
C GLU A 322 -7.91 -13.79 -9.62
N SER A 323 -8.31 -14.86 -8.91
CA SER A 323 -7.43 -15.71 -8.12
C SER A 323 -7.83 -17.20 -8.23
N PRO A 324 -6.89 -18.13 -7.99
CA PRO A 324 -7.20 -19.56 -7.94
C PRO A 324 -8.02 -19.92 -6.71
N PRO A 325 -8.85 -20.98 -6.76
CA PRO A 325 -9.58 -21.43 -5.59
C PRO A 325 -8.62 -21.96 -4.52
N SER A 326 -8.99 -21.77 -3.25
CA SER A 326 -8.38 -22.54 -2.16
C SER A 326 -9.02 -23.93 -2.10
N ILE A 327 -8.20 -24.94 -1.80
CA ILE A 327 -8.62 -26.34 -1.73
C ILE A 327 -8.45 -26.82 -0.29
N GLN A 328 -9.54 -27.22 0.34
CA GLN A 328 -9.53 -27.87 1.66
C GLN A 328 -9.88 -29.34 1.51
N LEU A 329 -9.03 -30.20 2.06
CA LEU A 329 -9.13 -31.65 1.96
C LEU A 329 -9.50 -32.26 3.31
N THR A 330 -10.48 -33.16 3.28
CA THR A 330 -10.79 -34.05 4.39
C THR A 330 -10.84 -35.49 3.88
N PRO A 331 -10.80 -36.51 4.76
CA PRO A 331 -10.82 -37.91 4.32
C PRO A 331 -12.07 -38.33 3.51
N ARG A 332 -13.14 -37.52 3.50
CA ARG A 332 -14.40 -37.82 2.81
C ARG A 332 -14.86 -36.74 1.84
N ARG A 333 -14.31 -35.52 1.94
CA ARG A 333 -14.80 -34.36 1.19
C ARG A 333 -13.67 -33.46 0.73
N THR A 334 -13.92 -32.84 -0.41
CA THR A 334 -13.09 -31.78 -0.98
C THR A 334 -13.90 -30.50 -1.04
N THR A 335 -13.35 -29.39 -0.56
CA THR A 335 -13.99 -28.08 -0.67
C THR A 335 -13.13 -27.15 -1.52
N LEU A 336 -13.71 -26.66 -2.62
CA LEU A 336 -13.13 -25.62 -3.47
C LEU A 336 -13.77 -24.29 -3.09
N THR A 337 -12.97 -23.30 -2.68
CA THR A 337 -13.48 -21.98 -2.29
C THR A 337 -12.93 -20.92 -3.23
N PHE A 338 -13.84 -20.25 -3.94
CA PHE A 338 -13.55 -19.15 -4.85
C PHE A 338 -13.92 -17.82 -4.18
N ASN A 339 -12.93 -16.99 -3.91
CA ASN A 339 -13.12 -15.65 -3.35
C ASN A 339 -13.30 -14.62 -4.47
N LEU A 340 -14.31 -13.77 -4.33
CA LEU A 340 -14.70 -12.80 -5.35
C LEU A 340 -14.45 -11.37 -4.89
N ASN A 341 -14.21 -10.49 -5.87
CA ASN A 341 -14.07 -9.04 -5.65
C ASN A 341 -15.33 -8.25 -6.00
N GLN A 342 -16.37 -8.91 -6.54
CA GLN A 342 -17.67 -8.32 -6.85
C GLN A 342 -18.79 -9.34 -6.59
N GLU A 343 -19.85 -8.92 -5.90
CA GLU A 343 -21.03 -9.76 -5.66
C GLU A 343 -21.76 -10.12 -6.95
N SER A 344 -21.77 -9.21 -7.94
CA SER A 344 -22.38 -9.45 -9.26
C SER A 344 -21.76 -10.62 -10.02
N HIS A 345 -20.58 -11.10 -9.61
CA HIS A 345 -19.92 -12.27 -10.20
C HIS A 345 -20.34 -13.60 -9.54
N LEU A 346 -21.03 -13.60 -8.40
CA LEU A 346 -21.38 -14.81 -7.64
C LEU A 346 -22.10 -15.86 -8.49
N LEU A 347 -23.22 -15.50 -9.10
CA LEU A 347 -24.04 -16.43 -9.88
C LEU A 347 -23.32 -16.89 -11.15
N ALA A 348 -22.62 -15.97 -11.82
CA ALA A 348 -21.84 -16.26 -13.02
C ALA A 348 -20.71 -17.27 -12.76
N ILE A 349 -19.97 -17.09 -11.65
CA ILE A 349 -18.88 -17.98 -11.27
C ILE A 349 -19.42 -19.31 -10.79
N ALA A 350 -20.46 -19.33 -9.96
CA ALA A 350 -21.14 -20.56 -9.56
C ALA A 350 -21.62 -21.39 -10.77
N TYR A 351 -22.19 -20.73 -11.78
CA TYR A 351 -22.62 -21.36 -13.02
C TYR A 351 -21.45 -21.98 -13.80
N LEU A 352 -20.28 -21.33 -13.82
CA LEU A 352 -19.09 -21.81 -14.51
C LEU A 352 -18.45 -22.99 -13.78
N ILE A 353 -18.17 -22.86 -12.49
CA ILE A 353 -17.31 -23.80 -11.75
C ILE A 353 -17.93 -25.17 -11.54
N VAL A 354 -19.26 -25.29 -11.63
CA VAL A 354 -19.98 -26.57 -11.51
C VAL A 354 -19.93 -27.40 -12.79
N GLN A 355 -19.51 -26.81 -13.91
CA GLN A 355 -19.51 -27.45 -15.22
C GLN A 355 -18.83 -28.84 -15.31
N PRO A 356 -17.72 -29.13 -14.59
CA PRO A 356 -17.06 -30.44 -14.72
C PRO A 356 -17.80 -31.57 -13.99
N PHE A 357 -18.83 -31.27 -13.18
CA PHE A 357 -19.53 -32.25 -12.36
C PHE A 357 -20.78 -32.80 -13.05
N LYS A 358 -21.17 -34.02 -12.69
CA LYS A 358 -22.30 -34.73 -13.29
C LYS A 358 -23.65 -34.01 -13.13
N ASP A 359 -23.85 -33.34 -12.00
CA ASP A 359 -25.07 -32.59 -11.66
C ASP A 359 -25.08 -31.14 -12.17
N ALA A 360 -24.04 -30.73 -12.93
CA ALA A 360 -23.88 -29.38 -13.46
C ALA A 360 -25.15 -28.80 -14.07
N GLN A 361 -25.83 -29.55 -14.95
CA GLN A 361 -27.00 -29.06 -15.67
C GLN A 361 -28.17 -28.73 -14.72
N ALA A 362 -28.37 -29.55 -13.69
CA ALA A 362 -29.42 -29.31 -12.69
C ALA A 362 -29.08 -28.06 -11.86
N THR A 363 -27.86 -27.96 -11.34
CA THR A 363 -27.40 -26.80 -10.56
C THR A 363 -27.44 -25.50 -11.38
N GLN A 364 -26.98 -25.55 -12.63
CA GLN A 364 -27.03 -24.41 -13.56
C GLN A 364 -28.46 -23.94 -13.83
N SER A 365 -29.41 -24.88 -13.97
CA SER A 365 -30.83 -24.55 -14.15
C SER A 365 -31.40 -23.85 -12.91
N SER A 366 -31.08 -24.36 -11.71
CA SER A 366 -31.48 -23.74 -10.45
C SER A 366 -30.90 -22.34 -10.26
N ILE A 367 -29.65 -22.09 -10.67
CA ILE A 367 -29.03 -20.75 -10.61
C ILE A 367 -29.77 -19.77 -11.53
N VAL A 368 -30.13 -20.19 -12.75
CA VAL A 368 -30.87 -19.35 -13.70
C VAL A 368 -32.29 -19.09 -13.21
N GLU A 369 -32.96 -20.09 -12.63
CA GLU A 369 -34.28 -19.95 -12.04
C GLU A 369 -34.28 -18.99 -10.84
N LEU A 370 -33.29 -19.12 -9.94
CA LEU A 370 -33.09 -18.19 -8.82
C LEU A 370 -32.99 -16.74 -9.30
N LEU A 371 -32.17 -16.47 -10.32
CA LEU A 371 -32.03 -15.13 -10.88
C LEU A 371 -33.36 -14.60 -11.43
N LYS A 372 -34.13 -15.43 -12.15
CA LYS A 372 -35.45 -15.03 -12.66
C LYS A 372 -36.41 -14.69 -11.53
N THR A 373 -36.48 -15.52 -10.50
CA THR A 373 -37.31 -15.25 -9.32
C THR A 373 -36.91 -13.94 -8.65
N LEU A 374 -35.61 -13.65 -8.53
CA LEU A 374 -35.13 -12.38 -7.99
C LEU A 374 -35.51 -11.17 -8.87
N GLN A 375 -35.49 -11.33 -10.20
CA GLN A 375 -35.93 -10.29 -11.15
C GLN A 375 -37.44 -10.05 -11.13
N GLU A 376 -38.23 -11.05 -10.79
CA GLU A 376 -39.70 -10.96 -10.69
C GLU A 376 -40.20 -10.29 -9.40
N LEU A 377 -39.33 -10.09 -8.40
CA LEU A 377 -39.63 -9.36 -7.15
C LEU A 377 -39.68 -7.82 -7.33
N ASP A 378 -39.97 -7.37 -8.55
CA ASP A 378 -39.94 -5.97 -8.97
C ASP A 378 -40.93 -5.13 -8.12
N GLY A 379 -40.45 -4.02 -7.56
CA GLY A 379 -41.22 -3.12 -6.69
C GLY A 379 -41.20 -3.41 -5.17
N VAL A 380 -40.60 -4.51 -4.72
CA VAL A 380 -40.37 -4.79 -3.27
C VAL A 380 -38.95 -4.41 -2.83
N LEU A 381 -38.01 -4.41 -3.78
CA LEU A 381 -36.58 -4.22 -3.56
C LEU A 381 -36.19 -2.74 -3.59
N SER A 382 -35.14 -2.40 -2.86
CA SER A 382 -34.50 -1.08 -2.94
C SER A 382 -33.86 -0.87 -4.32
N PRO A 383 -33.68 0.39 -4.77
CA PRO A 383 -32.99 0.68 -6.04
C PRO A 383 -31.58 0.08 -6.13
N GLN A 384 -30.90 -0.08 -4.99
CA GLN A 384 -29.56 -0.68 -4.92
C GLN A 384 -29.61 -2.20 -5.16
N GLU A 385 -30.56 -2.90 -4.54
CA GLU A 385 -30.77 -4.34 -4.73
C GLU A 385 -31.18 -4.66 -6.17
N GLN A 386 -32.05 -3.82 -6.74
CA GLN A 386 -32.47 -3.96 -8.13
C GLN A 386 -31.29 -3.79 -9.11
N ALA A 387 -30.46 -2.77 -8.91
CA ALA A 387 -29.23 -2.59 -9.69
C ALA A 387 -28.24 -3.75 -9.54
N ALA A 388 -28.12 -4.35 -8.35
CA ALA A 388 -27.25 -5.51 -8.12
C ALA A 388 -27.75 -6.77 -8.85
N ILE A 389 -29.07 -6.99 -8.88
CA ILE A 389 -29.70 -8.08 -9.63
C ILE A 389 -29.48 -7.88 -11.14
N GLU A 390 -29.70 -6.67 -11.65
CA GLU A 390 -29.44 -6.35 -13.06
C GLU A 390 -27.99 -6.59 -13.46
N GLN A 391 -27.03 -6.15 -12.64
CA GLN A 391 -25.61 -6.42 -12.88
C GLN A 391 -25.31 -7.92 -12.89
N SER A 392 -25.88 -8.68 -11.95
CA SER A 392 -25.72 -10.14 -11.90
C SER A 392 -26.28 -10.81 -13.15
N ALA A 393 -27.42 -10.32 -13.66
CA ALA A 393 -28.03 -10.80 -14.90
C ALA A 393 -27.18 -10.48 -16.13
N GLN A 394 -26.61 -9.27 -16.21
CA GLN A 394 -25.70 -8.88 -17.30
C GLN A 394 -24.43 -9.75 -17.33
N ARG A 395 -23.97 -10.22 -16.17
CA ARG A 395 -22.79 -11.11 -16.05
C ARG A 395 -23.11 -12.56 -16.38
N LEU A 396 -24.25 -13.08 -15.91
CA LEU A 396 -24.65 -14.47 -16.12
C LEU A 396 -25.19 -14.71 -17.54
N GLY A 397 -25.98 -13.79 -18.08
CA GLY A 397 -26.70 -13.93 -19.35
C GLY A 397 -25.84 -14.44 -20.53
N PRO A 398 -24.66 -13.86 -20.79
CA PRO A 398 -23.77 -14.33 -21.87
C PRO A 398 -23.24 -15.76 -21.69
N LEU A 399 -23.24 -16.30 -20.46
CA LEU A 399 -22.73 -17.64 -20.16
C LEU A 399 -23.78 -18.72 -20.45
N VAL A 400 -25.07 -18.39 -20.29
CA VAL A 400 -26.17 -19.34 -20.42
C VAL A 400 -26.27 -19.84 -21.86
N GLY A 401 -26.13 -21.16 -22.05
CA GLY A 401 -26.26 -21.82 -23.35
C GLY A 401 -25.06 -21.70 -24.30
N GLN A 402 -23.99 -20.96 -23.93
CA GLN A 402 -22.78 -20.80 -24.76
C GLN A 402 -21.59 -21.66 -24.29
N LEU A 403 -21.75 -22.39 -23.19
CA LEU A 403 -20.70 -23.25 -22.64
C LEU A 403 -20.69 -24.60 -23.35
N LYS A 404 -19.71 -24.80 -24.23
CA LYS A 404 -19.30 -26.16 -24.65
C LYS A 404 -18.67 -26.88 -23.44
N PRO A 405 -18.87 -28.20 -23.28
CA PRO A 405 -18.20 -28.99 -22.26
C PRO A 405 -16.69 -28.74 -22.32
N VAL A 406 -16.09 -28.42 -21.17
CA VAL A 406 -14.65 -28.24 -21.08
C VAL A 406 -13.97 -29.58 -21.33
N THR A 407 -13.00 -29.61 -22.24
CA THR A 407 -12.31 -30.85 -22.59
C THR A 407 -11.36 -31.21 -21.45
N MET A 408 -11.64 -32.35 -20.80
CA MET A 408 -10.85 -32.86 -19.69
C MET A 408 -9.65 -33.67 -20.21
N PRO A 409 -8.46 -33.53 -19.62
CA PRO A 409 -7.29 -34.28 -20.06
C PRO A 409 -7.37 -35.73 -19.58
N GLY A 410 -7.67 -36.65 -20.50
CA GLY A 410 -7.68 -38.10 -20.26
C GLY A 410 -9.09 -38.69 -20.10
N GLY A 411 -9.28 -39.91 -20.59
CA GLY A 411 -10.57 -40.63 -20.57
C GLY A 411 -10.72 -41.61 -19.41
N GLU A 412 -10.01 -41.39 -18.30
CA GLU A 412 -10.17 -42.23 -17.11
C GLU A 412 -11.49 -41.88 -16.40
N ALA A 413 -12.23 -42.92 -15.98
CA ALA A 413 -13.43 -42.76 -15.17
C ALA A 413 -13.02 -42.25 -13.78
N ASP A 414 -13.30 -40.98 -13.50
CA ASP A 414 -12.98 -40.35 -12.22
C ASP A 414 -14.26 -40.16 -11.40
N ASN A 415 -14.40 -41.00 -10.37
CA ASN A 415 -15.54 -40.97 -9.45
C ASN A 415 -15.68 -39.62 -8.73
N PHE A 416 -14.63 -38.80 -8.71
CA PHE A 416 -14.66 -37.47 -8.09
C PHE A 416 -15.68 -36.53 -8.74
N PHE A 417 -15.80 -36.54 -10.08
CA PHE A 417 -16.72 -35.65 -10.80
C PHE A 417 -18.15 -36.22 -10.90
N ASP A 418 -18.31 -37.51 -10.62
CA ASP A 418 -19.61 -38.17 -10.48
C ASP A 418 -20.19 -38.06 -9.06
N ALA A 419 -19.39 -37.62 -8.09
CA ALA A 419 -19.81 -37.46 -6.71
C ALA A 419 -20.81 -36.31 -6.57
N PRO A 420 -21.78 -36.42 -5.64
CA PRO A 420 -22.70 -35.32 -5.35
C PRO A 420 -21.95 -34.06 -4.93
N ILE A 421 -22.36 -32.90 -5.46
CA ILE A 421 -21.83 -31.61 -5.03
C ILE A 421 -22.88 -30.79 -4.29
N GLN A 422 -22.40 -29.94 -3.39
CA GLN A 422 -23.18 -28.87 -2.79
C GLN A 422 -22.50 -27.54 -3.11
N VAL A 423 -23.25 -26.62 -3.73
CA VAL A 423 -22.79 -25.26 -4.00
C VAL A 423 -23.36 -24.32 -2.95
N LEU A 424 -22.48 -23.65 -2.22
CA LEU A 424 -22.83 -22.62 -1.27
C LEU A 424 -22.42 -21.26 -1.83
N LEU A 425 -23.40 -20.39 -2.00
CA LEU A 425 -23.17 -18.97 -2.29
C LEU A 425 -23.15 -18.26 -0.95
N GLN A 426 -22.00 -17.72 -0.59
CA GLN A 426 -21.85 -16.93 0.62
C GLN A 426 -21.66 -15.48 0.21
N THR A 427 -22.71 -14.69 0.36
CA THR A 427 -22.55 -13.25 0.52
C THR A 427 -22.13 -12.99 1.97
N PRO A 428 -21.33 -11.95 2.23
CA PRO A 428 -21.09 -11.49 3.58
C PRO A 428 -22.43 -11.12 4.19
N ALA A 429 -22.96 -11.95 5.09
CA ALA A 429 -24.10 -11.56 5.90
C ALA A 429 -23.71 -10.30 6.70
N VAL A 430 -24.57 -9.29 6.70
CA VAL A 430 -24.71 -8.48 7.92
C VAL A 430 -25.07 -9.48 9.00
N ASN A 431 -24.40 -9.44 10.15
CA ASN A 431 -24.79 -10.30 11.28
C ASN A 431 -26.31 -10.21 11.54
N PRO A 432 -26.87 -11.27 12.16
CA PRO A 432 -27.95 -12.13 11.66
C PRO A 432 -29.32 -11.49 11.42
#